data_AF-A0A8I0GVC6-F1
#
_entry.id   AF-A0A8I0GVC6-F1
#
_cell.length_a   1.000
_cell.length_b   1.000
_cell.length_c   1.000
_cell.angle_alpha   90.00
_cell.angle_beta   90.00
_cell.angle_gamma   90.00
#
_symmetry.space_group_name_H-M   'P 1'
#
loop_
_entity.id
_entity.type
_entity.pdbx_description
1 polymer ?
#
loop_
_entity_poly.entity_id
_entity_poly.type
_entity_poly.pdbx_seq_one_letter_code
_entity_poly.pdbx_strand_id
1 'polypeptide(L)'
;MTARKLRRTMSLPEVMLWECLRGGRAGSGVKFRRQHPIGPYIADFYCSAAKLVIEIDGEAHDRGGNPDHDQKRDAFLNENGYQVLRVSAAEVMKAPDEVASAIVARVAAPLHRCAVPLPAGGEDF
;
A
#
# COMPACT_ATOMS: atom_id res chain seq x y z
N MET A 1 -21.35 -9.60 8.63
CA MET A 1 -21.15 -8.17 8.90
C MET A 1 -20.67 -7.50 7.62
N THR A 2 -21.33 -6.44 7.16
CA THR A 2 -20.99 -5.76 5.89
C THR A 2 -19.65 -5.03 6.01
N ALA A 3 -18.80 -5.13 4.99
CA ALA A 3 -17.48 -4.49 4.84
C ALA A 3 -17.49 -2.94 4.90
N ARG A 4 -18.60 -2.33 5.35
CA ARG A 4 -18.86 -0.90 5.39
C ARG A 4 -18.52 -0.24 6.73
N LYS A 5 -18.18 -1.02 7.78
CA LYS A 5 -18.13 -0.52 9.17
C LYS A 5 -16.74 -0.43 9.82
N LEU A 6 -15.65 -0.47 9.03
CA LEU A 6 -14.26 -0.37 9.52
C LEU A 6 -13.45 0.76 8.88
N ARG A 7 -14.11 1.79 8.33
CA ARG A 7 -13.40 2.96 7.83
C ARG A 7 -12.98 3.84 8.99
N ARG A 8 -11.67 3.87 9.27
CA ARG A 8 -11.10 4.79 10.26
C ARG A 8 -11.17 6.22 9.74
N THR A 9 -11.11 7.21 10.63
CA THR A 9 -10.86 8.58 10.19
C THR A 9 -9.44 8.63 9.62
N MET A 10 -9.29 9.18 8.41
CA MET A 10 -7.97 9.26 7.77
C MET A 10 -7.09 10.26 8.50
N SER A 11 -5.79 9.97 8.57
CA SER A 11 -4.81 10.94 9.04
C SER A 11 -4.61 12.08 8.02
N LEU A 12 -4.04 13.20 8.46
CA LEU A 12 -3.73 14.33 7.57
C LEU A 12 -2.89 13.93 6.34
N PRO A 13 -1.77 13.19 6.46
CA PRO A 13 -1.02 12.75 5.27
C PRO A 13 -1.86 11.85 4.35
N GLU A 14 -2.67 10.94 4.89
CA GLU A 14 -3.60 10.15 4.08
C GLU A 14 -4.59 11.04 3.31
N VAL A 15 -5.17 12.05 3.95
CA VAL A 15 -6.09 12.99 3.27
C VAL A 15 -5.36 13.70 2.13
N MET A 16 -4.18 14.25 2.39
CA MET A 16 -3.39 14.98 1.37
C MET A 16 -3.08 14.08 0.17
N LEU A 17 -2.58 12.86 0.41
CA LEU A 17 -2.29 11.91 -0.66
C LEU A 17 -3.55 11.50 -1.43
N TRP A 18 -4.66 11.28 -0.71
CA TRP A 18 -5.93 10.93 -1.33
C TRP A 18 -6.44 12.02 -2.27
N GLU A 19 -6.31 13.29 -1.92
CA GLU A 19 -6.72 14.38 -2.79
C GLU A 19 -5.95 14.41 -4.12
N CYS A 20 -4.66 14.07 -4.09
CA CYS A 20 -3.85 13.92 -5.30
C CYS A 20 -4.27 12.68 -6.13
N LEU A 21 -4.57 11.55 -5.48
CA LEU A 21 -4.91 10.29 -6.15
C LEU A 21 -6.36 10.18 -6.66
N ARG A 22 -7.34 10.77 -5.96
CA ARG A 22 -8.78 10.55 -6.20
C ARG A 22 -9.32 11.18 -7.50
N GLY A 23 -8.62 12.16 -8.03
CA GLY A 23 -9.11 13.03 -9.11
C GLY A 23 -8.69 12.62 -10.51
N GLY A 24 -7.99 11.49 -10.68
CA GLY A 24 -7.41 11.15 -11.98
C GLY A 24 -6.36 12.17 -12.47
N ARG A 25 -5.87 13.07 -11.60
CA ARG A 25 -4.72 13.96 -11.88
C ARG A 25 -3.49 13.18 -12.34
N ALA A 26 -3.44 11.91 -11.95
CA ALA A 26 -2.54 10.88 -12.43
C ALA A 26 -2.52 10.64 -13.96
N GLY A 27 -3.49 11.13 -14.73
CA GLY A 27 -3.52 11.05 -16.20
C GLY A 27 -3.59 9.64 -16.83
N SER A 28 -3.53 8.58 -16.03
CA SER A 28 -3.26 7.21 -16.48
C SER A 28 -4.48 6.28 -16.48
N GLY A 29 -5.67 6.77 -16.11
CA GLY A 29 -6.88 5.95 -15.97
C GLY A 29 -6.84 4.96 -14.79
N VAL A 30 -5.78 5.01 -13.98
CA VAL A 30 -5.58 4.16 -12.81
C VAL A 30 -6.54 4.57 -11.69
N LYS A 31 -7.24 3.59 -11.11
CA LYS A 31 -8.18 3.80 -10.01
C LYS A 31 -7.57 3.39 -8.67
N PHE A 32 -7.48 4.36 -7.76
CA PHE A 32 -7.11 4.13 -6.37
C PHE A 32 -8.34 4.05 -5.48
N ARG A 33 -8.28 3.19 -4.48
CA ARG A 33 -9.25 3.05 -3.39
C ARG A 33 -8.52 3.35 -2.09
N ARG A 34 -9.23 3.94 -1.13
CA ARG A 34 -8.74 4.16 0.24
C ARG A 34 -9.38 3.19 1.22
N GLN A 35 -8.68 2.83 2.28
CA GLN A 35 -9.15 1.94 3.36
C GLN A 35 -9.78 0.67 2.80
N HIS A 36 -9.01 -0.02 1.96
CA HIS A 36 -9.48 -1.18 1.23
C HIS A 36 -9.26 -2.45 2.06
N PRO A 37 -10.33 -3.22 2.38
CA PRO A 37 -10.18 -4.50 3.03
C PRO A 37 -9.50 -5.51 2.10
N ILE A 38 -8.45 -6.17 2.59
CA ILE A 38 -7.70 -7.22 1.90
C ILE A 38 -7.54 -8.38 2.88
N GLY A 39 -8.43 -9.37 2.75
CA GLY A 39 -8.54 -10.47 3.70
C GLY A 39 -8.79 -9.95 5.12
N PRO A 40 -7.95 -10.31 6.11
CA PRO A 40 -8.07 -9.84 7.49
C PRO A 40 -7.50 -8.42 7.71
N TYR A 41 -6.86 -7.82 6.70
CA TYR A 41 -6.17 -6.54 6.81
C TYR A 41 -6.94 -5.40 6.12
N ILE A 42 -6.63 -4.16 6.49
CA ILE A 42 -7.15 -2.96 5.82
C ILE A 42 -5.95 -2.13 5.38
N ALA A 43 -5.84 -1.91 4.08
CA ALA A 43 -4.81 -1.08 3.48
C ALA A 43 -5.22 0.39 3.43
N ASP A 44 -4.31 1.33 3.68
CA ASP A 44 -4.58 2.77 3.56
C ASP A 44 -5.01 3.14 2.14
N PHE A 45 -4.27 2.66 1.13
CA PHE A 45 -4.68 2.74 -0.26
C PHE A 45 -4.43 1.44 -1.03
N TYR A 46 -5.20 1.26 -2.09
CA TYR A 46 -5.13 0.11 -2.97
C TYR A 46 -5.38 0.49 -4.43
N CYS A 47 -4.51 0.01 -5.31
CA CYS A 47 -4.66 0.08 -6.75
C CYS A 47 -4.92 -1.32 -7.32
N SER A 48 -6.11 -1.54 -7.86
CA SER A 48 -6.50 -2.84 -8.41
C SER A 48 -5.76 -3.20 -9.69
N ALA A 49 -5.37 -2.21 -10.50
CA ALA A 49 -4.70 -2.45 -11.77
C ALA A 49 -3.31 -3.08 -11.59
N ALA A 50 -2.58 -2.70 -10.54
CA ALA A 50 -1.25 -3.20 -10.22
C ALA A 50 -1.21 -4.19 -9.05
N LYS A 51 -2.36 -4.54 -8.45
CA LYS A 51 -2.43 -5.21 -7.14
C LYS A 51 -1.50 -4.57 -6.10
N LEU A 52 -1.46 -3.24 -6.09
CA LEU A 52 -0.55 -2.47 -5.24
C LEU A 52 -1.29 -1.98 -3.99
N VAL A 53 -0.77 -2.35 -2.83
CA VAL A 53 -1.11 -1.85 -1.51
C VAL A 53 -0.15 -0.73 -1.16
N ILE A 54 -0.68 0.38 -0.67
CA ILE A 54 0.12 1.54 -0.24
C ILE A 54 -0.26 1.84 1.19
N GLU A 55 0.74 1.98 2.04
CA GLU A 55 0.59 2.23 3.47
C GLU A 55 1.36 3.48 3.83
N ILE A 56 0.75 4.37 4.61
CA ILE A 56 1.42 5.58 5.08
C ILE A 56 2.01 5.28 6.44
N ASP A 57 3.34 5.25 6.48
CA ASP A 57 4.09 4.95 7.68
C ASP A 57 4.52 6.23 8.39
N GLY A 58 4.07 6.42 9.63
CA GLY A 58 4.51 7.50 10.48
C GLY A 58 5.68 7.05 11.37
N GLU A 59 6.51 7.98 11.83
CA GLU A 59 7.62 7.70 12.77
C GLU A 59 7.18 6.97 14.07
N ALA A 60 5.88 6.96 14.35
CA ALA A 60 5.25 6.29 15.49
C ALA A 60 4.70 4.87 15.19
N HIS A 61 4.62 4.44 13.93
CA HIS A 61 4.02 3.14 13.57
C HIS A 61 4.94 1.95 13.86
N ASP A 62 6.23 2.20 14.08
CA ASP A 62 7.24 1.15 14.32
C ASP A 62 7.42 0.80 15.81
N ARG A 63 6.72 1.48 16.74
CA ARG A 63 6.97 1.32 18.18
C ARG A 63 6.05 0.34 18.93
N GLY A 64 5.15 -0.34 18.22
CA GLY A 64 4.22 -1.29 18.87
C GLY A 64 3.76 -2.47 18.02
N GLY A 65 4.33 -2.66 16.83
CA GLY A 65 3.97 -3.75 15.93
C GLY A 65 4.47 -5.09 16.47
N ASN A 66 3.56 -5.99 16.81
CA ASN A 66 3.92 -7.37 17.09
C ASN A 66 4.59 -7.95 15.81
N PRO A 67 5.89 -8.28 15.81
CA PRO A 67 6.63 -8.66 14.59
C PRO A 67 6.04 -9.90 13.91
N ASP A 68 5.38 -10.76 14.68
CA ASP A 68 4.65 -11.94 14.19
C ASP A 68 3.43 -11.54 13.33
N HIS A 69 2.77 -10.42 13.65
CA HIS A 69 1.62 -9.93 12.88
C HIS A 69 2.04 -9.27 11.57
N ASP A 70 3.14 -8.52 11.55
CA ASP A 70 3.66 -7.92 10.32
C ASP A 70 4.16 -9.01 9.36
N GLN A 71 4.87 -10.03 9.88
CA GLN A 71 5.34 -11.15 9.08
C GLN A 71 4.18 -11.96 8.46
N LYS A 72 3.11 -12.23 9.22
CA LYS A 72 1.89 -12.87 8.69
C LYS A 72 1.18 -12.03 7.64
N ARG A 73 1.21 -10.71 7.79
CA ARG A 73 0.61 -9.78 6.83
C ARG A 73 1.39 -9.75 5.53
N ASP A 74 2.71 -9.60 5.60
CA ASP A 74 3.57 -9.61 4.41
C ASP A 74 3.50 -10.96 3.69
N ALA A 75 3.50 -12.09 4.41
CA ALA A 75 3.30 -13.41 3.83
C ALA A 75 1.96 -13.51 3.08
N PHE A 76 0.85 -13.16 3.74
CA PHE A 76 -0.48 -13.18 3.12
C PHE A 76 -0.57 -12.30 1.87
N LEU A 77 -0.03 -11.08 1.92
CA LEU A 77 -0.05 -10.16 0.79
C LEU A 77 0.79 -10.71 -0.38
N ASN A 78 1.98 -11.22 -0.10
CA ASN A 78 2.86 -11.81 -1.11
C ASN A 78 2.25 -13.06 -1.77
N GLU A 79 1.71 -13.99 -0.97
CA GLU A 79 1.05 -15.21 -1.47
C GLU A 79 -0.15 -14.90 -2.38
N ASN A 80 -0.84 -13.78 -2.14
CA ASN A 80 -1.97 -13.34 -2.99
C ASN A 80 -1.54 -12.44 -4.17
N GLY A 81 -0.23 -12.23 -4.34
CA GLY A 81 0.37 -11.46 -5.41
C GLY A 81 0.15 -9.95 -5.28
N TYR A 82 -0.02 -9.45 -4.05
CA TYR A 82 -0.03 -8.03 -3.75
C TYR A 82 1.39 -7.50 -3.59
N GLN A 83 1.62 -6.31 -4.13
CA GLN A 83 2.83 -5.54 -3.84
C GLN A 83 2.53 -4.55 -2.71
N VAL A 84 3.46 -4.35 -1.78
CA VAL A 84 3.32 -3.37 -0.69
C VAL A 84 4.31 -2.23 -0.92
N LEU A 85 3.82 -1.00 -0.88
CA LEU A 85 4.63 0.22 -0.91
C LEU A 85 4.37 1.00 0.38
N ARG A 86 5.38 1.09 1.24
CA ARG A 86 5.33 1.96 2.42
C ARG A 86 5.84 3.35 2.02
N VAL A 87 5.07 4.37 2.37
CA VAL A 87 5.38 5.77 2.08
C VAL A 87 5.49 6.51 3.40
N SER A 88 6.56 7.26 3.60
CA SER A 88 6.73 8.06 4.81
C SER A 88 5.67 9.16 4.91
N ALA A 89 5.01 9.25 6.06
CA ALA A 89 4.10 10.34 6.38
C ALA A 89 4.79 11.71 6.25
N ALA A 90 6.07 11.81 6.62
CA ALA A 90 6.84 13.04 6.49
C ALA A 90 7.04 13.44 5.01
N GLU A 91 7.28 12.48 4.12
CA GLU A 91 7.39 12.74 2.68
C GLU A 91 6.06 13.18 2.08
N VAL A 92 4.95 12.54 2.47
CA VAL A 92 3.61 12.95 2.04
C VAL A 92 3.26 14.36 2.52
N MET A 93 3.60 14.70 3.77
CA MET A 93 3.37 16.02 4.32
C MET A 93 4.20 17.10 3.60
N LYS A 94 5.41 16.76 3.16
CA LYS A 94 6.32 17.68 2.47
C LYS A 94 5.93 17.90 1.01
N ALA A 95 5.59 16.84 0.29
CA ALA A 95 5.38 16.88 -1.15
C ALA A 95 4.34 15.83 -1.62
N PRO A 96 3.04 16.03 -1.32
CA PRO A 96 2.01 15.03 -1.62
C PRO A 96 1.82 14.80 -3.13
N ASP A 97 1.97 15.85 -3.95
CA ASP A 97 1.86 15.74 -5.41
C ASP A 97 3.01 14.95 -6.04
N GLU A 98 4.24 15.13 -5.55
CA GLU A 98 5.41 14.38 -6.02
C GLU A 98 5.28 12.89 -5.68
N VAL A 99 4.87 12.59 -4.44
CA VAL A 99 4.62 11.22 -3.99
C VAL A 99 3.51 10.58 -4.83
N ALA A 100 2.39 11.27 -5.05
CA ALA A 100 1.30 10.75 -5.87
C ALA A 100 1.77 10.48 -7.31
N SER A 101 2.55 11.40 -7.89
CA SER A 101 3.12 11.23 -9.24
C SER A 101 4.04 10.01 -9.32
N ALA A 102 4.91 9.80 -8.33
CA ALA A 102 5.80 8.64 -8.27
C ALA A 102 5.02 7.32 -8.17
N ILE A 103 3.97 7.26 -7.34
CA ILE A 103 3.09 6.10 -7.21
C ILE A 103 2.42 5.78 -8.55
N VAL A 104 1.91 6.81 -9.22
CA VAL A 104 1.25 6.67 -10.53
C VAL A 104 2.23 6.19 -11.59
N ALA A 105 3.42 6.78 -11.66
CA ALA A 105 4.46 6.39 -12.61
C ALA A 105 4.86 4.92 -12.41
N ARG A 106 4.97 4.47 -11.15
CA ARG A 106 5.24 3.07 -10.81
C ARG A 106 4.14 2.11 -11.27
N VAL A 107 2.88 2.53 -11.23
CA VAL A 107 1.74 1.74 -11.73
C VAL A 107 1.62 1.79 -13.26
N ALA A 108 2.00 2.89 -13.89
CA ALA A 108 1.89 3.12 -15.32
C ALA A 108 3.05 2.53 -16.13
N ALA A 109 4.22 2.33 -15.52
CA ALA A 109 5.32 1.61 -16.14
C ALA A 109 4.81 0.21 -16.57
N PRO A 110 5.09 -0.25 -17.80
CA PRO A 110 4.63 -1.56 -18.25
C PRO A 110 5.12 -2.59 -17.24
N LEU A 111 4.16 -3.30 -16.63
CA LEU A 111 4.37 -4.39 -15.68
C LEU A 111 5.14 -5.52 -16.37
N HIS A 112 6.43 -5.32 -16.65
CA HIS A 112 7.37 -6.40 -16.88
C HIS A 112 7.53 -7.10 -15.54
N ARG A 113 6.70 -8.13 -15.39
CA ARG A 113 6.76 -9.15 -14.35
C ARG A 113 8.19 -9.61 -14.18
N CYS A 114 8.72 -9.49 -12.97
CA CYS A 114 9.80 -10.26 -12.33
C CYS A 114 10.25 -9.40 -11.14
N ALA A 115 10.43 -9.87 -9.91
CA ALA A 115 10.65 -11.21 -9.42
C ALA A 115 10.11 -11.31 -7.99
N VAL A 116 9.48 -12.43 -7.66
CA VAL A 116 9.56 -12.96 -6.30
C VAL A 116 10.72 -13.94 -6.36
N PRO A 117 11.86 -13.69 -5.70
CA PRO A 117 12.70 -14.80 -5.28
C PRO A 117 11.91 -15.54 -4.21
N LEU A 118 11.50 -16.79 -4.50
CA LEU A 118 11.09 -17.71 -3.44
C LEU A 118 12.24 -17.77 -2.42
N PRO A 119 11.99 -17.69 -1.11
CA PRO A 119 12.99 -18.14 -0.15
C PRO A 119 13.27 -19.62 -0.44
N ALA A 120 14.54 -19.94 -0.68
CA ALA A 120 15.00 -21.32 -0.77
C ALA A 120 14.63 -22.03 0.54
N GLY A 121 13.72 -23.00 0.46
CA GLY A 121 13.45 -23.92 1.54
C GLY A 121 14.55 -24.98 1.61
N GLY A 122 14.89 -25.38 2.84
CA GLY A 122 15.89 -26.41 3.15
C GLY A 122 17.30 -25.84 3.07
N GLU A 123 18.22 -26.11 3.99
CA GLU A 123 18.50 -27.45 4.51
C GLU A 123 18.84 -27.38 6.01
N ASP A 124 18.10 -28.16 6.81
CA ASP A 124 18.60 -28.72 8.05
C ASP A 124 19.79 -29.65 7.74
N PHE A 125 20.94 -29.43 8.37
CA PHE A 125 21.83 -30.46 8.95
C PHE A 125 22.93 -29.80 9.80
#